data_AF-A0A943LD57-F1
#
_entry.id   AF-A0A943LD57-F1
#
_cell.length_a   1.000
_cell.length_b   1.000
_cell.length_c   1.000
_cell.angle_alpha   90.00
_cell.angle_beta   90.00
_cell.angle_gamma   90.00
#
_symmetry.space_group_name_H-M   'P 1'
#
loop_
_entity.id
_entity.type
_entity.pdbx_description
1 polymer ?
#
loop_
_entity_poly.entity_id
_entity_poly.type
_entity_poly.pdbx_seq_one_letter_code
_entity_poly.pdbx_strand_id
1 'polypeptide(L)'
;MLYKRCGSCGKRIPMNVTCKCQIDNTRERYKEYQAKRKDKYEQAFYRSNTWIECKESRKIELLKIDWYEYYTTGEIVEGYAMHHIDELKECRERALDKSNLIYLTQSNHIKVHKAYLKSDKEKVKMKRILLECLRKIKEEFDVG
;
A
#
# COMPACT_ATOMS: atom_id res chain seq x y z
N MET A 1 12.78 32.57 28.00
CA MET A 1 12.05 31.43 27.41
C MET A 1 10.92 31.97 26.53
N LEU A 2 10.82 31.52 25.28
CA LEU A 2 9.72 31.89 24.37
C LEU A 2 8.48 31.03 24.66
N TYR A 3 7.31 31.66 24.67
CA TYR A 3 6.03 31.01 24.93
C TYR A 3 5.08 31.25 23.76
N LYS A 4 4.21 30.27 23.51
CA LYS A 4 3.07 30.38 22.60
C LYS A 4 1.77 30.16 23.34
N ARG A 5 0.65 30.57 22.74
CA ARG A 5 -0.68 30.14 23.17
C ARG A 5 -1.09 28.90 22.40
N CYS A 6 -1.70 27.94 23.08
CA CYS A 6 -2.28 26.78 22.44
C CYS A 6 -3.47 27.19 21.57
N GLY A 7 -3.48 26.81 20.29
CA GLY A 7 -4.59 27.11 19.37
C GLY A 7 -5.93 26.43 19.72
N SER A 8 -5.91 25.36 20.53
CA SER A 8 -7.14 24.65 20.93
C SER A 8 -7.76 25.13 22.25
N CYS A 9 -6.97 25.33 23.31
CA CYS A 9 -7.49 25.71 24.64
C CYS A 9 -7.02 27.08 25.14
N GLY A 10 -6.20 27.82 24.37
CA GLY A 10 -5.72 29.15 24.72
C GLY A 10 -4.61 29.21 25.80
N LYS A 11 -4.25 28.10 26.46
CA LYS A 11 -3.20 28.07 27.51
C LYS A 11 -1.85 28.52 26.98
N ARG A 12 -1.10 29.28 27.79
CA ARG A 12 0.30 29.66 27.54
C ARG A 12 1.20 28.46 27.82
N ILE A 13 2.01 28.06 26.83
CA ILE A 13 2.94 26.92 26.89
C ILE A 13 4.29 27.30 26.29
N PRO A 14 5.41 26.64 26.65
CA PRO A 14 6.69 26.86 26.00
C PRO A 14 6.62 26.58 24.49
N MET A 15 7.39 27.33 23.69
CA MET A 15 7.34 27.25 22.22
C MET A 15 7.54 25.82 21.68
N ASN A 16 8.40 25.04 22.33
CA ASN A 16 8.82 23.69 21.91
C ASN A 16 7.97 22.57 22.53
N VAL A 17 6.87 22.91 23.20
CA VAL A 17 5.99 21.95 23.87
C VAL A 17 4.64 21.91 23.16
N THR A 18 4.09 20.70 23.02
CA THR A 18 2.72 20.48 22.55
C THR A 18 1.77 20.52 23.76
N CYS A 19 0.65 21.22 23.63
CA CYS A 19 -0.30 21.32 24.73
C CYS A 19 -0.92 19.96 25.05
N LYS A 20 -1.07 19.63 26.33
CA LYS A 20 -1.77 18.40 26.77
C LYS A 20 -3.15 18.24 26.11
N CYS A 21 -3.95 19.31 26.01
CA CYS A 21 -5.26 19.24 25.36
C CYS A 21 -5.20 18.85 23.87
N GLN A 22 -4.12 19.20 23.16
CA GLN A 22 -3.95 18.83 21.75
C GLN A 22 -3.58 17.35 21.63
N ILE A 23 -2.75 16.85 22.56
CA ILE A 23 -2.41 15.43 22.66
C ILE A 23 -3.68 14.63 22.96
N ASP A 24 -4.46 15.05 23.95
CA ASP A 24 -5.70 14.39 24.36
C ASP A 24 -6.74 14.40 23.21
N ASN A 25 -6.96 15.55 22.58
CA ASN A 25 -7.87 15.66 21.42
C ASN A 25 -7.42 14.78 20.24
N THR A 26 -6.11 14.71 19.98
CA THR A 26 -5.57 13.84 18.92
C THR A 26 -5.82 12.37 19.25
N ARG A 27 -5.62 11.99 20.52
CA ARG A 27 -5.86 10.63 21.00
C ARG A 27 -7.34 10.24 20.89
N GLU A 28 -8.26 11.11 21.29
CA GLU A 28 -9.70 10.84 21.17
C GLU A 28 -10.13 10.74 19.71
N ARG A 29 -9.70 11.66 18.84
CA ARG A 29 -9.93 11.56 17.39
C ARG A 29 -9.39 10.26 16.79
N TYR A 30 -8.21 9.82 17.24
CA TYR A 30 -7.63 8.55 16.79
C TYR A 30 -8.45 7.35 17.27
N LYS A 31 -8.94 7.36 18.51
CA LYS A 31 -9.86 6.32 19.02
C LYS A 31 -11.16 6.27 18.20
N GLU A 32 -11.79 7.41 17.95
CA GLU A 32 -13.00 7.49 17.13
C GLU A 32 -12.77 6.97 15.69
N TYR A 33 -11.64 7.36 15.09
CA TYR A 33 -11.23 6.87 13.78
C TYR A 33 -11.05 5.35 13.78
N GLN A 34 -10.33 4.79 14.77
CA GLN A 34 -10.15 3.35 14.92
C GLN A 34 -11.45 2.60 15.16
N ALA A 35 -12.38 3.17 15.94
CA ALA A 35 -13.67 2.54 16.22
C ALA A 35 -14.54 2.40 14.96
N LYS A 36 -14.45 3.36 14.03
CA LYS A 36 -15.21 3.36 12.77
C LYS A 36 -14.58 2.51 11.66
N ARG A 37 -13.36 2.01 11.86
CA ARG A 37 -12.62 1.20 10.86
C ARG A 37 -13.18 -0.22 10.79
N LYS A 38 -13.50 -0.65 9.57
CA LYS A 38 -13.99 -2.01 9.27
C LYS A 38 -12.88 -2.94 8.77
N ASP A 39 -11.70 -2.41 8.46
CA ASP A 39 -10.56 -3.11 7.85
C ASP A 39 -9.58 -3.70 8.89
N LYS A 40 -10.12 -4.21 10.01
CA LYS A 40 -9.29 -4.72 11.12
C LYS A 40 -8.44 -5.93 10.69
N TYR A 41 -9.02 -6.80 9.86
CA TYR A 41 -8.33 -7.97 9.33
C TYR A 41 -7.15 -7.56 8.44
N GLU A 42 -7.40 -6.66 7.49
CA GLU A 42 -6.42 -6.17 6.53
C GLU A 42 -5.25 -5.50 7.25
N GLN A 43 -5.54 -4.68 8.28
CA GLN A 43 -4.50 -4.08 9.11
C GLN A 43 -3.67 -5.12 9.87
N ALA A 44 -4.30 -6.16 10.42
CA ALA A 44 -3.59 -7.22 11.12
C ALA A 44 -2.72 -8.03 10.14
N PHE A 45 -3.26 -8.34 8.96
CA PHE A 45 -2.54 -9.02 7.89
C PHE A 45 -1.30 -8.24 7.46
N TYR A 46 -1.44 -6.95 7.14
CA TYR A 46 -0.30 -6.13 6.71
C TYR A 46 0.77 -5.91 7.79
N ARG A 47 0.45 -6.18 9.07
CA ARG A 47 1.41 -6.17 10.19
C ARG A 47 1.97 -7.55 10.53
N SER A 48 1.45 -8.62 9.94
CA SER A 48 1.88 -9.99 10.23
C SER A 48 3.27 -10.26 9.68
N ASN A 49 4.05 -11.06 10.40
CA ASN A 49 5.38 -11.49 9.94
C ASN A 49 5.28 -12.30 8.64
N THR A 50 4.24 -13.11 8.49
CA THR A 50 4.00 -13.91 7.27
C THR A 50 3.84 -13.04 6.03
N TRP A 51 3.12 -11.93 6.13
CA TRP A 51 3.04 -10.96 5.04
C TRP A 51 4.39 -10.28 4.78
N ILE A 52 5.08 -9.82 5.82
CA ILE A 52 6.36 -9.11 5.69
C ILE A 52 7.38 -10.02 4.98
N GLU A 53 7.53 -11.27 5.41
CA GLU A 53 8.42 -12.25 4.82
C GLU A 53 8.05 -12.57 3.36
N CYS A 54 6.76 -12.83 3.09
CA CYS A 54 6.26 -13.07 1.75
C CYS A 54 6.55 -11.89 0.80
N LYS A 55 6.25 -10.66 1.26
CA LYS A 55 6.46 -9.42 0.52
C LYS A 55 7.94 -9.22 0.18
N GLU A 56 8.83 -9.38 1.14
CA GLU A 56 10.27 -9.17 0.90
C GLU A 56 10.87 -10.26 0.02
N SER A 57 10.49 -11.53 0.22
CA SER A 57 10.88 -12.63 -0.68
C SER A 57 10.40 -12.36 -2.11
N ARG A 58 9.13 -11.96 -2.29
CA ARG A 58 8.57 -11.67 -3.61
C ARG A 58 9.21 -10.44 -4.25
N LYS A 59 9.54 -9.40 -3.47
CA LYS A 59 10.25 -8.22 -3.97
C LYS A 59 11.61 -8.60 -4.55
N ILE A 60 12.34 -9.53 -3.92
CA ILE A 60 13.63 -10.03 -4.41
C ILE A 60 13.45 -10.88 -5.67
N GLU A 61 12.48 -11.79 -5.70
CA GLU A 61 12.17 -12.60 -6.88
C GLU A 61 11.85 -11.75 -8.11
N LEU A 62 11.12 -10.64 -7.93
CA LEU A 62 10.81 -9.69 -9.00
C LEU A 62 11.98 -8.74 -9.32
N LEU A 63 13.18 -9.00 -8.80
CA LEU A 63 14.39 -8.18 -8.98
C LEU A 63 14.20 -6.71 -8.55
N LYS A 64 13.21 -6.43 -7.70
CA LYS A 64 12.77 -5.08 -7.29
C LYS A 64 12.28 -4.18 -8.43
N ILE A 65 12.03 -4.73 -9.62
CA ILE A 65 11.62 -3.98 -10.81
C ILE A 65 10.09 -3.83 -10.86
N ASP A 66 9.61 -2.67 -11.32
CA ASP A 66 8.25 -2.51 -11.82
C ASP A 66 8.14 -3.06 -13.24
N TRP A 67 7.76 -4.34 -13.34
CA TRP A 67 7.62 -5.00 -14.63
C TRP A 67 6.47 -4.47 -15.49
N TYR A 68 5.47 -3.83 -14.88
CA TYR A 68 4.44 -3.14 -15.65
C TYR A 68 5.01 -1.90 -16.34
N GLU A 69 5.88 -1.14 -15.67
CA GLU A 69 6.59 -0.01 -16.29
C GLU A 69 7.45 -0.49 -17.47
N TYR A 70 8.23 -1.56 -17.25
CA TYR A 70 9.08 -2.14 -18.29
C TYR A 70 8.29 -2.55 -19.53
N TYR A 71 7.19 -3.30 -19.39
CA TYR A 71 6.41 -3.72 -20.57
C TYR A 71 5.62 -2.59 -21.24
N THR A 72 5.37 -1.48 -20.56
CA THR A 72 4.59 -0.37 -21.12
C THR A 72 5.46 0.72 -21.73
N THR A 73 6.70 0.88 -21.26
CA THR A 73 7.59 1.97 -21.65
C THR A 73 8.95 1.51 -22.16
N GLY A 74 9.39 0.31 -21.78
CA GLY A 74 10.75 -0.19 -22.00
C GLY A 74 11.73 0.16 -20.88
N GLU A 75 11.32 0.97 -19.89
CA GLU A 75 12.19 1.46 -18.83
C GLU A 75 12.29 0.50 -17.63
N ILE A 76 13.50 0.32 -17.11
CA ILE A 76 13.74 -0.45 -15.89
C ILE A 76 13.72 0.52 -14.70
N VAL A 77 12.64 0.47 -13.93
CA VAL A 77 12.44 1.35 -12.76
C VAL A 77 12.23 0.49 -11.51
N GLU A 78 12.87 0.87 -10.40
CA GLU A 78 12.61 0.20 -9.12
C GLU A 78 11.16 0.45 -8.69
N GLY A 79 10.47 -0.63 -8.32
CA GLY A 79 9.15 -0.51 -7.72
C GLY A 79 9.20 0.14 -6.34
N TYR A 80 8.04 0.54 -5.86
CA TYR A 80 7.84 1.19 -4.57
C TYR A 80 7.01 0.31 -3.63
N ALA A 81 5.86 -0.18 -4.10
CA ALA A 81 4.90 -0.93 -3.28
C ALA A 81 4.50 -2.25 -3.93
N MET A 82 4.32 -3.29 -3.09
CA MET A 82 3.75 -4.56 -3.51
C MET A 82 2.23 -4.41 -3.61
N HIS A 83 1.66 -4.88 -4.72
CA HIS A 83 0.24 -4.82 -5.01
C HIS A 83 -0.35 -6.22 -5.11
N HIS A 84 -1.48 -6.43 -4.45
CA HIS A 84 -2.34 -7.60 -4.63
C HIS A 84 -3.19 -7.41 -5.89
N ILE A 85 -2.97 -8.22 -6.93
CA ILE A 85 -3.73 -8.14 -8.19
C ILE A 85 -5.22 -8.41 -7.90
N ASP A 86 -5.54 -9.52 -7.26
CA ASP A 86 -6.79 -9.70 -6.53
C ASP A 86 -6.64 -9.10 -5.14
N GLU A 87 -7.29 -7.95 -4.91
CA GLU A 87 -7.17 -7.22 -3.65
C GLU A 87 -7.51 -8.09 -2.45
N LEU A 88 -6.81 -7.90 -1.33
CA LEU A 88 -7.01 -8.66 -0.10
C LEU A 88 -8.47 -8.69 0.39
N LYS A 89 -9.21 -7.59 0.16
CA LYS A 89 -10.63 -7.45 0.51
C LYS A 89 -11.56 -8.34 -0.34
N GLU A 90 -11.10 -8.76 -1.51
CA GLU A 90 -11.85 -9.57 -2.47
C GLU A 90 -11.50 -11.05 -2.35
N CYS A 91 -10.21 -11.38 -2.19
CA CYS A 91 -9.75 -12.76 -2.14
C CYS A 91 -8.64 -12.94 -1.10
N ARG A 92 -9.03 -13.30 0.13
CA ARG A 92 -8.08 -13.53 1.24
C ARG A 92 -7.25 -14.79 1.06
N GLU A 93 -7.76 -15.77 0.33
CA GLU A 93 -7.08 -17.05 0.09
C GLU A 93 -5.80 -16.86 -0.73
N ARG A 94 -5.77 -15.82 -1.57
CA ARG A 94 -4.60 -15.44 -2.39
C ARG A 94 -3.72 -14.37 -1.74
N ALA A 95 -3.87 -14.12 -0.44
CA ALA A 95 -3.16 -13.04 0.24
C ALA A 95 -1.63 -13.22 0.27
N LEU A 96 -1.17 -14.48 0.34
CA LEU A 96 0.25 -14.87 0.33
C LEU A 96 0.66 -15.60 -0.96
N ASP A 97 -0.24 -15.66 -1.94
CA ASP A 97 0.04 -16.25 -3.25
C ASP A 97 0.94 -15.31 -4.06
N LYS A 98 2.19 -15.71 -4.28
CA LYS A 98 3.19 -14.92 -5.02
C LYS A 98 2.76 -14.61 -6.46
N SER A 99 1.94 -15.46 -7.08
CA SER A 99 1.39 -15.21 -8.43
C SER A 99 0.30 -14.13 -8.44
N ASN A 100 -0.17 -13.72 -7.25
CA ASN A 100 -1.12 -12.63 -7.05
C ASN A 100 -0.42 -11.31 -6.67
N LEU A 101 0.92 -11.29 -6.60
CA LEU A 101 1.69 -10.17 -6.08
C LEU A 101 2.61 -9.60 -7.16
N ILE A 102 2.46 -8.29 -7.43
CA ILE A 102 3.30 -7.54 -8.37
C ILE A 102 3.87 -6.30 -7.70
N TYR A 103 5.15 -6.02 -7.97
CA TYR A 103 5.84 -4.84 -7.44
C TYR A 103 5.70 -3.67 -8.42
N LEU A 104 5.24 -2.52 -7.93
CA LEU A 104 4.90 -1.36 -8.77
C LEU A 104 5.51 -0.09 -8.22
N THR A 105 5.90 0.82 -9.10
CA THR A 105 6.17 2.22 -8.78
C THR A 105 4.93 2.88 -8.15
N GLN A 106 5.13 3.99 -7.44
CA GLN A 106 4.02 4.70 -6.80
C GLN A 106 2.97 5.18 -7.83
N SER A 107 3.42 5.69 -8.99
CA SER A 107 2.56 6.14 -10.08
C SER A 107 1.71 5.00 -10.64
N ASN A 108 2.31 3.84 -10.93
CA ASN A 108 1.59 2.68 -11.47
C ASN A 108 0.66 2.05 -10.42
N HIS A 109 1.07 2.02 -9.14
CA HIS A 109 0.19 1.59 -8.07
C HIS A 109 -1.10 2.45 -8.01
N ILE A 110 -0.97 3.78 -8.13
CA ILE A 110 -2.12 4.69 -8.19
C ILE A 110 -2.95 4.45 -9.47
N LYS A 111 -2.30 4.22 -10.61
CA LYS A 111 -2.96 3.94 -11.89
C LYS A 111 -3.83 2.69 -11.82
N VAL A 112 -3.32 1.61 -11.21
CA VAL A 112 -4.07 0.36 -11.00
C VAL A 112 -5.30 0.61 -10.12
N HIS A 113 -5.14 1.28 -8.98
CA HIS A 113 -6.28 1.64 -8.11
C HIS A 113 -7.33 2.49 -8.83
N LYS A 114 -6.91 3.46 -9.65
CA LYS A 114 -7.82 4.26 -10.48
C LYS A 114 -8.60 3.38 -11.47
N ALA A 115 -7.95 2.40 -12.10
CA ALA A 115 -8.61 1.46 -12.99
C ALA A 115 -9.63 0.57 -12.24
N TYR A 116 -9.28 0.12 -11.03
CA TYR A 116 -10.14 -0.73 -10.21
C TYR A 116 -11.41 0.00 -9.74
N LEU A 117 -11.30 1.29 -9.45
CA LEU A 117 -12.43 2.13 -9.04
C LEU A 117 -13.31 2.60 -10.20
N LYS A 118 -12.81 2.54 -11.44
CA LYS A 118 -13.50 3.10 -12.61
C LYS A 118 -14.70 2.26 -13.04
N SER A 119 -14.55 0.94 -13.14
CA SER A 119 -15.64 -0.02 -13.36
C SER A 119 -15.11 -1.45 -13.23
N ASP A 120 -16.01 -2.43 -13.05
CA ASP A 120 -15.64 -3.85 -13.02
C ASP A 120 -14.93 -4.30 -14.31
N LYS A 121 -15.38 -3.78 -15.46
CA LYS A 121 -14.73 -4.08 -16.74
C LYS A 121 -13.28 -3.61 -16.78
N GLU A 122 -13.02 -2.39 -16.33
CA GLU A 122 -11.66 -1.83 -16.30
C GLU A 122 -10.79 -2.52 -15.25
N LYS A 123 -11.37 -2.91 -14.12
CA LYS A 123 -10.72 -3.73 -13.10
C LYS A 123 -10.26 -5.07 -13.64
N VAL A 124 -11.16 -5.83 -14.27
CA VAL A 124 -10.85 -7.15 -14.87
C VAL A 124 -9.78 -7.01 -15.95
N LYS A 125 -9.89 -5.97 -16.80
CA LYS A 125 -8.87 -5.69 -17.82
C LYS A 125 -7.50 -5.43 -17.19
N MET A 126 -7.43 -4.59 -16.16
CA MET A 126 -6.18 -4.27 -15.48
C MET A 126 -5.58 -5.51 -14.79
N LYS A 127 -6.38 -6.30 -14.08
CA LYS A 127 -5.94 -7.58 -13.48
C LYS A 127 -5.31 -8.50 -14.53
N ARG A 128 -5.96 -8.66 -15.68
CA ARG A 128 -5.45 -9.48 -16.79
C ARG A 128 -4.09 -8.98 -17.29
N ILE A 129 -3.91 -7.65 -17.42
CA ILE A 129 -2.64 -7.06 -17.84
C ILE A 129 -1.54 -7.37 -16.80
N LEU A 130 -1.82 -7.21 -15.50
CA LEU A 130 -0.83 -7.47 -14.45
C LEU A 130 -0.43 -8.95 -14.37
N LEU A 131 -1.39 -9.86 -14.51
CA LEU A 131 -1.11 -11.30 -14.57
C LEU A 131 -0.28 -11.66 -15.80
N GLU A 132 -0.59 -11.03 -16.93
CA GLU A 132 0.16 -11.20 -18.17
C GLU A 132 1.60 -10.70 -18.05
N CYS A 133 1.84 -9.59 -17.34
CA CYS A 133 3.21 -9.16 -17.00
C CYS A 133 3.94 -10.26 -16.21
N LEU A 134 3.32 -10.82 -15.15
CA LEU A 134 3.94 -11.89 -14.36
C LEU A 134 4.21 -13.17 -15.17
N ARG A 135 3.35 -13.50 -16.13
CA ARG A 135 3.56 -14.61 -17.06
C ARG A 135 4.77 -14.35 -17.96
N LYS A 136 4.82 -13.18 -18.60
CA LYS A 136 5.89 -12.81 -19.54
C LYS A 136 7.25 -12.74 -18.86
N ILE A 137 7.36 -12.21 -17.65
CA ILE A 137 8.66 -12.18 -16.95
C ILE A 137 9.21 -13.58 -16.67
N LYS A 138 8.31 -14.53 -16.38
CA LYS A 138 8.72 -15.91 -16.12
C LYS A 138 9.20 -16.59 -17.40
N GLU A 139 8.54 -16.33 -18.52
CA GLU A 139 8.90 -16.90 -19.82
C GLU A 139 10.14 -16.25 -20.44
N GLU A 140 10.26 -14.92 -20.35
CA GLU A 140 11.31 -14.16 -21.01
C GLU A 140 12.63 -14.13 -20.21
N PHE A 141 12.55 -14.19 -18.87
CA PHE A 141 13.70 -13.98 -17.98
C PHE A 141 13.89 -15.05 -16.89
N ASP A 142 13.02 -16.07 -16.84
CA ASP A 142 12.94 -17.02 -15.71
C ASP A 142 12.77 -16.35 -14.34
N VAL A 143 12.17 -15.15 -14.36
CA VAL A 143 11.93 -14.36 -13.16
C VAL A 143 10.55 -14.72 -12.60
N GLY A 144 10.52 -15.14 -11.34
CA GLY A 144 9.30 -15.24 -10.54
C GLY A 144 8.89 -16.64 -10.11
#